data_AF-A0A947UGR2-F1
#
_entry.id   AF-A0A947UGR2-F1
#
_cell.length_a   1.000
_cell.length_b   1.000
_cell.length_c   1.000
_cell.angle_alpha   90.00
_cell.angle_beta   90.00
_cell.angle_gamma   90.00
#
_symmetry.space_group_name_H-M   'P 1'
#
loop_
_entity.id
_entity.type
_entity.pdbx_description
1 polymer ?
#
loop_
_entity_poly.entity_id
_entity_poly.type
_entity_poly.pdbx_seq_one_letter_code
_entity_poly.pdbx_strand_id
1 'polypeptide(L)'
;MAKIKAPKSTKELPKIVIKQISALATSAFGLIAALAWNNVIKETVDAYIKPFIGAGSGLVSLLIYAVIITVLAVLITLQLSRLEEKISQKLP
;
A
#
# COMPACT_ATOMS: atom_id res chain seq x y z
N MET A 1 7.53 -17.30 -2.33
CA MET A 1 6.34 -18.01 -2.87
C MET A 1 5.79 -18.91 -1.77
N ALA A 2 4.55 -18.69 -1.33
CA ALA A 2 3.93 -19.52 -0.29
C ALA A 2 3.96 -20.98 -0.75
N LYS A 3 4.57 -21.87 0.04
CA LYS A 3 4.53 -23.31 -0.22
C LYS A 3 3.08 -23.75 -0.12
N ILE A 4 2.40 -23.87 -1.25
CA ILE A 4 1.07 -24.45 -1.33
C ILE A 4 1.24 -25.92 -0.97
N LYS A 5 0.98 -26.25 0.30
CA LYS A 5 1.05 -27.63 0.80
C LYS A 5 -0.06 -28.39 0.07
N ALA A 6 0.29 -29.49 -0.61
CA ALA A 6 -0.68 -30.32 -1.28
C ALA A 6 -1.78 -30.74 -0.28
N PRO A 7 -3.06 -30.65 -0.65
CA PRO A 7 -4.18 -30.95 0.23
C PRO A 7 -4.06 -32.40 0.72
N LYS A 8 -4.05 -32.61 2.04
CA LYS A 8 -3.95 -33.96 2.62
C LYS A 8 -5.31 -34.68 2.65
N SER A 9 -6.41 -33.96 2.38
CA SER A 9 -7.78 -34.47 2.32
C SER A 9 -8.68 -33.55 1.49
N THR A 10 -9.68 -34.13 0.79
CA THR A 10 -10.69 -33.41 -0.01
C THR A 10 -11.45 -32.35 0.78
N LYS A 11 -11.55 -32.50 2.11
CA LYS A 11 -12.20 -31.53 3.02
C LYS A 11 -11.40 -30.22 3.19
N GLU A 12 -10.11 -30.21 2.87
CA GLU A 12 -9.25 -29.02 3.00
C GLU A 12 -9.25 -28.14 1.74
N LEU A 13 -9.74 -28.66 0.61
CA LEU A 13 -9.74 -27.96 -0.68
C LEU A 13 -10.47 -26.61 -0.62
N PRO A 14 -11.70 -26.49 -0.07
CA PRO A 14 -12.40 -25.20 -0.04
C PRO A 14 -11.65 -24.15 0.76
N LYS A 15 -11.04 -24.56 1.88
CA LYS A 15 -10.26 -23.67 2.76
C LYS A 15 -9.01 -23.13 2.06
N ILE A 16 -8.30 -23.97 1.32
CA ILE A 16 -7.12 -23.57 0.54
C ILE A 16 -7.52 -22.62 -0.59
N VAL A 17 -8.60 -22.92 -1.31
CA VAL A 17 -9.11 -22.08 -2.40
C VAL A 17 -9.51 -20.69 -1.88
N ILE A 18 -10.30 -20.62 -0.81
CA ILE A 18 -10.71 -19.33 -0.20
C ILE A 18 -9.50 -18.54 0.27
N LYS A 19 -8.51 -19.19 0.90
CA LYS A 19 -7.28 -18.52 1.32
C LYS A 19 -6.50 -17.94 0.13
N GLN A 20 -6.41 -18.70 -0.97
CA GLN A 20 -5.72 -18.25 -2.17
C GLN A 20 -6.46 -17.09 -2.85
N ILE A 21 -7.79 -17.17 -2.98
CA ILE A 21 -8.62 -16.09 -3.53
C ILE A 21 -8.49 -14.83 -2.67
N SER A 22 -8.52 -14.97 -1.34
CA SER A 22 -8.35 -13.84 -0.43
C SER A 22 -6.98 -13.18 -0.62
N ALA A 23 -5.90 -13.96 -0.71
CA ALA A 23 -4.56 -13.42 -0.95
C ALA A 23 -4.45 -12.69 -2.30
N LEU A 24 -5.04 -13.25 -3.36
CA LEU A 24 -5.10 -12.61 -4.69
C LEU A 24 -5.91 -11.31 -4.64
N ALA A 25 -7.09 -11.34 -4.03
CA ALA A 25 -7.96 -10.17 -3.89
C ALA A 25 -7.27 -9.05 -3.10
N THR A 26 -6.70 -9.36 -1.93
CA THR A 26 -5.95 -8.37 -1.13
C THR A 26 -4.78 -7.78 -1.91
N SER A 27 -4.06 -8.59 -2.68
CA SER A 27 -2.95 -8.09 -3.51
C SER A 27 -3.43 -7.17 -4.62
N ALA A 28 -4.51 -7.52 -5.32
CA ALA A 28 -5.11 -6.70 -6.37
C ALA A 28 -5.66 -5.38 -5.82
N PHE A 29 -6.36 -5.41 -4.68
CA PHE A 29 -6.83 -4.20 -4.01
C PHE A 29 -5.68 -3.34 -3.49
N GLY A 30 -4.59 -3.94 -3.00
CA GLY A 30 -3.38 -3.22 -2.61
C GLY A 30 -2.78 -2.43 -3.79
N LEU A 31 -2.75 -3.03 -4.99
CA LEU A 31 -2.30 -2.35 -6.21
C LEU A 31 -3.23 -1.19 -6.60
N ILE A 32 -4.55 -1.42 -6.61
CA ILE A 32 -5.54 -0.38 -6.94
C ILE A 32 -5.44 0.78 -5.93
N ALA A 33 -5.33 0.47 -4.64
CA ALA A 33 -5.19 1.48 -3.60
C ALA A 33 -3.90 2.30 -3.77
N ALA A 34 -2.77 1.65 -4.10
CA ALA A 34 -1.52 2.36 -4.36
C ALA A 34 -1.65 3.32 -5.55
N LEU A 35 -2.31 2.89 -6.64
CA LEU A 35 -2.57 3.75 -7.80
C LEU A 35 -3.52 4.91 -7.48
N ALA A 36 -4.58 4.65 -6.72
CA ALA A 36 -5.54 5.67 -6.32
C ALA A 36 -4.88 6.76 -5.45
N TRP A 37 -4.11 6.36 -4.43
CA TRP A 37 -3.39 7.31 -3.58
C TRP A 37 -2.33 8.10 -4.35
N ASN A 38 -1.62 7.47 -5.30
CA ASN A 38 -0.69 8.16 -6.17
C ASN A 38 -1.38 9.31 -6.93
N ASN A 39 -2.51 9.01 -7.58
CA ASN A 39 -3.26 9.99 -8.34
C ASN A 39 -3.82 11.10 -7.45
N VAL A 40 -4.42 10.77 -6.31
CA VAL A 40 -4.94 11.76 -5.35
C VAL A 40 -3.86 12.74 -4.91
N ILE A 41 -2.67 12.24 -4.57
CA ILE A 41 -1.57 13.11 -4.14
C ILE A 41 -1.11 13.99 -5.30
N LYS A 42 -0.96 13.43 -6.51
CA LYS A 42 -0.56 14.18 -7.69
C LYS A 42 -1.55 15.30 -8.04
N GLU A 43 -2.84 14.97 -8.12
CA GLU A 43 -3.89 15.96 -8.39
C GLU A 43 -3.98 17.01 -7.29
N THR A 44 -3.77 16.62 -6.03
CA THR A 44 -3.73 17.58 -4.92
C THR A 44 -2.57 18.57 -5.08
N VAL A 45 -1.38 18.09 -5.43
CA VAL A 45 -0.23 18.97 -5.68
C VAL A 45 -0.47 19.86 -6.90
N ASP A 46 -1.00 19.32 -7.99
CA ASP A 46 -1.27 20.10 -9.21
C ASP A 46 -2.39 21.13 -9.01
N ALA A 47 -3.45 20.82 -8.26
CA ALA A 47 -4.59 21.71 -8.04
C ALA A 47 -4.35 22.74 -6.92
N TYR A 48 -3.68 22.35 -5.83
CA TYR A 48 -3.56 23.19 -4.63
C TYR A 48 -2.17 23.72 -4.37
N ILE A 49 -1.12 23.17 -4.98
CA ILE A 49 0.27 23.63 -4.73
C ILE A 49 0.81 24.39 -5.93
N LYS A 50 0.69 23.83 -7.14
CA LYS A 50 1.22 24.43 -8.38
C LYS A 50 0.76 25.88 -8.64
N PRO A 51 -0.51 26.28 -8.39
CA PRO A 51 -0.94 27.67 -8.62
C PRO A 51 -0.23 28.68 -7.71
N PHE A 52 0.19 28.27 -6.51
CA PHE A 52 0.88 29.14 -5.55
C PHE A 52 2.35 29.41 -5.90
N ILE A 53 2.97 28.56 -6.74
CA ILE A 53 4.41 28.60 -7.03
C ILE A 53 4.70 29.18 -8.44
N GLY A 54 3.65 29.49 -9.22
CA GLY A 54 3.77 30.14 -10.53
C GLY A 54 4.13 29.20 -11.69
N ALA A 55 3.73 29.58 -12.90
CA ALA A 55 3.65 28.72 -14.10
C ALA A 55 4.98 28.11 -14.61
N GLY A 56 6.14 28.57 -14.12
CA GLY A 56 7.47 28.03 -14.49
C GLY A 56 7.96 26.85 -13.63
N SER A 57 7.18 26.40 -12.65
CA SER A 57 7.66 25.56 -11.53
C SER A 57 7.31 24.06 -11.63
N GLY A 58 7.15 23.50 -12.84
CA GLY A 58 6.80 22.08 -13.02
C GLY A 58 7.74 21.10 -12.28
N LEU A 59 9.03 21.43 -12.19
CA LEU A 59 10.02 20.66 -11.43
C LEU A 59 9.80 20.75 -9.91
N VAL A 60 9.39 21.92 -9.41
CA VAL A 60 9.14 22.15 -7.98
C VAL A 60 7.88 21.38 -7.54
N SER A 61 6.84 21.34 -8.37
CA SER A 61 5.65 20.50 -8.15
C SER A 61 6.04 19.01 -7.99
N LEU A 62 6.88 18.49 -8.90
CA LEU A 62 7.38 17.11 -8.84
C LEU A 62 8.24 16.84 -7.58
N LEU A 63 9.07 17.80 -7.17
CA LEU A 63 9.86 17.69 -5.94
C LEU A 63 8.96 17.65 -4.70
N ILE A 64 7.94 18.50 -4.63
CA ILE A 64 6.98 18.49 -3.51
C ILE A 64 6.22 17.17 -3.45
N TYR A 65 5.72 16.69 -4.60
CA TYR A 65 5.10 15.38 -4.72
C TYR A 65 6.02 14.26 -4.18
N ALA A 66 7.29 14.24 -4.59
CA ALA A 66 8.25 13.23 -4.16
C ALA A 66 8.52 13.26 -2.65
N VAL A 67 8.64 14.46 -2.07
CA VAL A 67 8.81 14.64 -0.62
C VAL A 67 7.58 14.13 0.13
N ILE A 68 6.36 14.49 -0.31
CA ILE A 68 5.11 14.05 0.32
C ILE A 68 5.01 12.52 0.32
N ILE A 69 5.25 11.89 -0.83
CA ILE A 69 5.21 10.43 -0.96
C ILE A 69 6.23 9.76 -0.04
N THR A 70 7.44 10.31 0.05
CA THR A 70 8.51 9.76 0.90
C THR A 70 8.14 9.85 2.38
N VAL A 71 7.61 11.00 2.82
CA VAL A 71 7.16 11.18 4.21
C VAL A 71 6.03 10.20 4.53
N LEU A 72 5.03 10.07 3.65
CA LEU A 72 3.94 9.11 3.84
C LEU A 72 4.45 7.67 3.92
N ALA A 73 5.37 7.28 3.04
CA ALA A 73 5.96 5.95 3.06
C ALA A 73 6.65 5.65 4.40
N VAL A 74 7.49 6.57 4.89
CA VAL A 74 8.15 6.42 6.19
C VAL A 74 7.14 6.31 7.33
N LEU A 75 6.11 7.17 7.35
CA LEU A 75 5.08 7.15 8.39
C LEU A 75 4.29 5.83 8.39
N ILE A 76 3.88 5.35 7.23
CA ILE A 76 3.13 4.08 7.10
C ILE A 76 4.02 2.91 7.51
N THR A 77 5.27 2.85 7.05
CA THR A 77 6.20 1.76 7.40
C THR A 77 6.48 1.73 8.91
N LEU A 78 6.68 2.88 9.55
CA LEU A 78 6.87 2.95 11.01
C LEU A 78 5.63 2.49 11.77
N GLN A 79 4.43 2.88 11.33
CA GLN A 79 3.19 2.43 11.96
C GLN A 79 3.00 0.92 11.80
N LEU A 80 3.29 0.38 10.62
CA LEU A 80 3.16 -1.05 10.36
C LEU A 80 4.16 -1.85 11.21
N SER A 81 5.41 -1.39 11.31
CA SER A 81 6.43 -1.99 12.17
C SER A 81 5.99 -2.02 13.65
N ARG A 82 5.39 -0.94 14.16
CA ARG A 82 4.84 -0.91 15.53
C ARG A 82 3.64 -1.84 15.72
N LEU A 83 2.81 -2.03 14.69
CA LEU A 83 1.69 -2.96 14.73
C LEU A 83 2.19 -4.42 14.76
N GLU A 84 3.21 -4.73 13.96
CA GLU A 84 3.87 -6.05 13.96
C GLU A 84 4.45 -6.39 15.33
N GLU A 85 5.15 -5.45 15.97
CA GLU A 85 5.71 -5.64 17.31
C GLU A 85 4.62 -5.91 18.35
N LYS A 86 3.51 -5.15 18.31
CA LYS A 86 2.37 -5.33 19.23
C LYS A 86 1.67 -6.68 19.04
N ILE A 87 1.52 -7.14 17.80
CA ILE A 87 0.91 -8.44 17.52
C ILE A 87 1.86 -9.55 17.98
N SER A 88 3.16 -9.43 17.69
CA SER A 88 4.16 -10.44 18.05
C SER A 88 4.35 -10.55 19.57
N GLN A 89 4.31 -9.45 20.33
CA GLN A 89 4.35 -9.48 21.81
C GLN A 89 3.09 -10.08 22.46
N LYS A 90 1.95 -10.10 21.76
CA LYS A 90 0.67 -10.60 22.29
C LYS A 90 0.41 -12.08 21.99
N LEU A 91 1.25 -12.74 21.19
CA LEU A 91 1.20 -14.19 20.99
C LEU A 91 2.31 -14.86 21.83
N PRO A 92 2.00 -15.89 22.65
CA PRO A 92 3.01 -16.70 23.33
C PRO A 92 3.84 -17.54 22.35
#